data_AF-A0A966S5F3-F1
#
_entry.id   AF-A0A966S5F3-F1
#
_cell.length_a   1.000
_cell.length_b   1.000
_cell.length_c   1.000
_cell.angle_alpha   90.00
_cell.angle_beta   90.00
_cell.angle_gamma   90.00
#
_symmetry.space_group_name_H-M   'P 1'
#
loop_
_entity.id
_entity.type
_entity.pdbx_description
1 polymer ?
#
loop_
_entity_poly.entity_id
_entity_poly.type
_entity_poly.pdbx_seq_one_letter_code
_entity_poly.pdbx_strand_id
1 'polypeptide(L)'
;QLKEYGDKIPADKKAVIEQAAEKLKEAHQSQDLAAIDAQLAALNTAWTAASEDMYKATQGNPQGGAPQPEAGSQPAEDVTDVPFEEVK
;
A
#
# COMPACT_ATOMS: atom_id res chain seq x y z
N GLN A 1 9.77 -0.40 -3.11
CA GLN A 1 8.39 -0.08 -2.73
C GLN A 1 7.98 1.33 -3.18
N LEU A 2 8.44 2.42 -2.57
CA LEU A 2 8.05 3.78 -3.02
C LEU A 2 8.44 4.09 -4.49
N LYS A 3 9.61 3.62 -4.94
CA LYS A 3 10.01 3.72 -6.36
C LYS A 3 9.16 2.91 -7.33
N GLU A 4 8.53 1.84 -6.85
CA GLU A 4 7.77 0.90 -7.68
C GLU A 4 6.29 1.28 -7.76
N TYR A 5 5.75 1.85 -6.67
CA TYR A 5 4.36 2.26 -6.56
C TYR A 5 4.16 3.77 -6.59
N GLY A 6 5.25 4.56 -6.60
CA GLY A 6 5.19 6.01 -6.46
C GLY A 6 4.35 6.72 -7.53
N ASP A 7 4.25 6.16 -8.74
CA ASP A 7 3.41 6.69 -9.81
C ASP A 7 1.93 6.32 -9.66
N LYS A 8 1.63 5.26 -8.88
CA LYS A 8 0.28 4.79 -8.58
C LYS A 8 -0.29 5.38 -7.29
N ILE A 9 0.57 5.95 -6.45
CA ILE A 9 0.19 6.56 -5.18
C ILE A 9 -0.18 8.02 -5.43
N PRO A 10 -1.33 8.50 -4.90
CA PRO A 10 -1.68 9.92 -4.97
C PRO A 10 -0.58 10.83 -4.42
N ALA A 11 -0.34 11.96 -5.08
CA ALA A 11 0.79 12.85 -4.76
C ALA A 11 0.76 13.35 -3.29
N ASP A 12 -0.43 13.60 -2.75
CA ASP A 12 -0.64 13.97 -1.35
C ASP A 12 -0.21 12.85 -0.38
N LYS A 13 -0.56 11.60 -0.68
CA LYS A 13 -0.16 10.45 0.13
C LYS A 13 1.33 10.17 0.02
N LYS A 14 1.88 10.23 -1.20
CA LYS A 14 3.31 10.08 -1.44
C LYS A 14 4.11 11.07 -0.62
N ALA A 15 3.70 12.34 -0.58
CA ALA A 15 4.35 13.37 0.22
C ALA A 15 4.34 13.05 1.72
N VAL A 16 3.24 12.49 2.26
CA VAL A 16 3.16 12.06 3.66
C VAL A 16 4.13 10.91 3.96
N ILE A 17 4.25 9.95 3.05
CA ILE A 17 5.16 8.80 3.18
C ILE A 17 6.62 9.26 3.13
N GLU A 18 6.96 10.17 2.21
CA GLU A 18 8.30 10.75 2.11
C GLU A 18 8.68 11.54 3.38
N GLN A 19 7.77 12.38 3.91
CA GLN A 19 8.01 13.09 5.17
C GLN A 19 8.20 12.15 6.36
N ALA A 20 7.38 11.09 6.49
CA ALA A 20 7.54 10.10 7.56
C ALA A 20 8.89 9.38 7.47
N ALA A 21 9.35 9.07 6.26
CA ALA A 21 10.65 8.46 6.02
C ALA A 21 11.82 9.41 6.37
N GLU A 22 11.70 10.70 6.04
CA GLU A 22 12.71 11.71 6.42
C GLU A 22 12.79 11.86 7.94
N LYS A 23 11.64 12.01 8.63
CA LYS A 23 11.60 12.11 10.09
C LYS A 23 12.12 10.84 10.78
N LEU A 24 11.82 9.67 10.22
CA LEU A 24 12.37 8.40 10.73
C LEU A 24 13.90 8.37 10.61
N LYS A 25 14.45 8.89 9.51
CA LYS A 25 15.90 8.98 9.29
C LYS A 25 16.54 9.94 10.30
N GLU A 26 15.93 11.10 10.55
CA GLU A 26 16.38 12.04 11.58
C GLU A 26 16.35 11.41 12.98
N ALA A 27 15.24 10.77 13.35
CA ALA A 27 15.10 10.08 14.63
C ALA A 27 16.14 8.96 14.80
N HIS A 28 16.45 8.23 13.73
CA HIS A 28 17.51 7.23 13.72
C HIS A 28 18.90 7.86 13.91
N GLN A 29 19.17 8.99 13.26
CA GLN A 29 20.44 9.72 13.42
C GLN A 29 20.61 10.27 14.84
N SER A 30 19.54 10.75 15.45
CA SER A 30 19.55 11.22 16.84
C SER A 30 19.45 10.10 17.88
N GLN A 31 19.33 8.85 17.44
CA GLN A 31 19.09 7.67 18.29
C GLN A 31 17.87 7.82 19.22
N ASP A 32 16.86 8.58 18.79
CA ASP A 32 15.64 8.80 19.55
C ASP A 32 14.68 7.63 19.30
N LEU A 33 14.75 6.63 20.19
CA LEU A 33 13.96 5.40 20.07
C LEU A 33 12.44 5.67 20.09
N ALA A 34 11.98 6.64 20.88
CA ALA A 34 10.56 6.98 20.94
C ALA A 34 10.08 7.62 19.64
N ALA A 35 10.89 8.50 19.05
CA ALA A 35 10.60 9.09 17.75
C ALA A 35 10.68 8.05 16.62
N ILE A 36 11.64 7.10 16.68
CA ILE A 36 11.74 6.00 15.71
C ILE A 36 10.45 5.16 15.70
N ASP A 37 9.98 4.73 16.86
CA ASP A 37 8.74 3.95 16.98
C ASP A 37 7.53 4.73 16.46
N ALA A 38 7.43 6.01 16.82
CA ALA A 38 6.35 6.88 16.36
C ALA A 38 6.37 7.07 14.83
N GLN A 39 7.54 7.30 14.23
CA GLN A 39 7.65 7.49 12.78
C GLN A 39 7.51 6.18 12.01
N LEU A 40 7.92 5.04 12.57
CA LEU A 40 7.64 3.72 11.98
C LEU A 40 6.14 3.42 11.95
N ALA A 41 5.41 3.73 13.02
CA ALA A 41 3.96 3.61 13.04
C ALA A 41 3.32 4.55 12.01
N ALA A 42 3.75 5.82 11.95
CA ALA A 42 3.25 6.79 10.98
C ALA A 42 3.51 6.34 9.53
N LEU A 43 4.70 5.80 9.24
CA LEU A 43 5.06 5.29 7.92
C LEU A 43 4.16 4.10 7.51
N ASN A 44 3.91 3.17 8.43
CA ASN A 44 3.00 2.06 8.17
C ASN A 44 1.57 2.54 7.90
N THR A 45 1.03 3.44 8.73
CA THR A 45 -0.31 4.01 8.53
C THR A 45 -0.42 4.73 7.18
N ALA A 46 0.60 5.52 6.81
CA ALA A 46 0.62 6.22 5.54
C ALA A 46 0.64 5.24 4.35
N TRP A 47 1.38 4.14 4.47
CA TRP A 47 1.46 3.10 3.44
C TRP A 47 0.15 2.32 3.30
N THR A 48 -0.49 1.96 4.41
CA THR A 48 -1.81 1.31 4.39
C THR A 48 -2.86 2.21 3.74
N ALA A 49 -2.91 3.49 4.12
CA ALA A 49 -3.84 4.44 3.52
C ALA A 49 -3.60 4.60 2.01
N ALA A 50 -2.33 4.70 1.59
CA ALA A 50 -1.97 4.76 0.17
C ALA A 50 -2.40 3.48 -0.58
N SER A 51 -2.22 2.30 0.01
CA SER A 51 -2.65 1.03 -0.62
C SER A 51 -4.16 0.89 -0.76
N GLU A 52 -4.92 1.40 0.22
CA GLU A 52 -6.38 1.38 0.18
C GLU A 52 -6.90 2.31 -0.93
N ASP A 53 -6.32 3.51 -1.05
CA ASP A 53 -6.66 4.45 -2.12
C ASP A 53 -6.28 3.91 -3.50
N MET A 54 -5.14 3.22 -3.63
CA MET A 54 -4.76 2.51 -4.86
C MET A 54 -5.80 1.46 -5.24
N TYR A 55 -6.27 0.66 -4.28
CA TYR A 55 -7.28 -0.37 -4.52
C TYR A 55 -8.64 0.24 -4.92
N LYS A 56 -9.05 1.33 -4.26
CA LYS A 56 -10.26 2.08 -4.61
C LYS A 56 -10.17 2.71 -6.01
N ALA A 57 -9.01 3.28 -6.36
CA ALA A 57 -8.77 3.85 -7.68
C ALA A 57 -8.88 2.79 -8.79
N THR A 58 -8.48 1.54 -8.51
CA THR A 58 -8.66 0.43 -9.46
C THR A 58 -10.11 -0.07 -9.58
N GLN A 59 -10.95 0.09 -8.54
CA GLN A 59 -12.36 -0.32 -8.58
C GLN A 59 -13.33 0.76 -9.09
N GLY A 60 -12.97 2.04 -8.97
CA GLY A 60 -13.84 3.17 -9.29
C GLY A 60 -13.81 3.65 -10.74
N ASN A 61 -13.07 2.99 -11.64
CA ASN A 61 -12.91 3.43 -13.04
C ASN A 61 -13.82 2.64 -14.00
N PRO A 62 -15.02 3.15 -14.40
CA PRO A 62 -15.88 2.49 -15.39
C PRO A 62 -15.31 2.47 -16.81
N GLN A 63 -14.17 3.13 -17.06
CA GLN A 63 -13.42 3.02 -18.32
C GLN A 63 -12.37 1.88 -18.32
N GLY A 64 -12.31 1.06 -17.27
CA GLY A 64 -11.38 -0.07 -17.12
C GLY A 64 -11.98 -1.41 -17.52
N GLY A 65 -12.90 -1.46 -18.49
CA GLY A 65 -13.38 -2.71 -19.07
C GLY A 65 -12.39 -3.26 -20.10
N ALA A 66 -11.42 -4.05 -19.65
CA ALA A 66 -10.87 -5.24 -20.34
C ALA A 66 -9.61 -5.74 -19.62
N PRO A 67 -9.42 -7.06 -19.49
CA PRO A 67 -8.25 -7.64 -18.84
C PRO A 67 -7.04 -7.42 -19.74
N GLN A 68 -5.96 -6.86 -19.23
CA GLN A 68 -4.66 -7.02 -19.88
C GLN A 68 -3.88 -8.11 -19.17
N PRO A 69 -3.62 -9.24 -19.85
CA PRO A 69 -2.84 -10.33 -19.32
C PRO A 69 -1.34 -10.12 -19.63
N GLU A 70 -0.52 -10.77 -18.81
CA GLU A 70 0.92 -11.10 -18.95
C GLU A 70 2.00 -10.00 -18.93
N ALA A 71 2.82 -10.04 -17.87
CA ALA A 71 4.17 -10.66 -17.92
C ALA A 71 4.76 -10.73 -16.50
N GLY A 72 5.05 -11.87 -15.85
CA GLY A 72 4.95 -13.27 -16.22
C GLY A 72 5.34 -14.18 -15.03
N SER A 73 4.94 -15.45 -15.13
CA SER A 73 5.36 -16.64 -14.34
C SER A 73 4.58 -16.99 -13.06
N GLN A 74 3.53 -17.80 -13.27
CA GLN A 74 2.66 -18.59 -12.37
C GLN A 74 3.39 -19.51 -11.35
N PRO A 75 2.70 -20.29 -10.47
CA PRO A 75 1.37 -20.14 -9.83
C PRO A 75 1.44 -20.36 -8.30
N ALA A 76 0.59 -19.72 -7.51
CA ALA A 76 0.19 -20.25 -6.20
C ALA A 76 -1.15 -19.66 -5.75
N GLU A 77 -2.13 -20.55 -5.71
CA GLU A 77 -3.21 -20.57 -4.72
C GLU A 77 -4.23 -19.42 -4.80
N ASP A 78 -5.18 -19.61 -5.71
CA ASP A 78 -6.53 -20.05 -5.30
C ASP A 78 -6.95 -19.59 -3.88
N VAL A 79 -7.37 -18.34 -3.76
CA VAL A 79 -8.36 -17.95 -2.77
C VAL A 79 -9.66 -17.77 -3.53
N THR A 80 -10.24 -18.92 -3.91
CA THR A 80 -11.65 -19.01 -4.24
C THR A 80 -12.44 -18.51 -3.03
N ASP A 81 -13.19 -17.42 -3.22
CA ASP A 81 -14.27 -17.01 -2.34
C ASP A 81 -15.06 -18.25 -1.96
N VAL A 82 -15.01 -18.65 -0.68
CA VAL A 82 -15.85 -19.73 -0.16
C VAL A 82 -17.26 -19.16 -0.03
N PRO A 83 -18.24 -19.57 -0.86
CA PRO A 83 -19.63 -19.29 -0.53
C PRO A 83 -19.93 -20.12 0.71
N PHE A 84 -20.13 -19.44 1.83
CA PHE A 84 -20.58 -20.05 3.07
C PHE A 84 -22.00 -20.57 2.85
N GLU A 85 -22.12 -21.81 2.36
CA GLU A 85 -23.40 -22.48 2.25
C GLU A 85 -23.85 -22.88 3.66
N GLU A 86 -24.98 -22.31 4.05
CA GLU A 86 -25.71 -22.50 5.29
C GLU A 86 -25.95 -24.00 5.53
N VAL A 87 -25.38 -24.58 6.60
CA VAL A 87 -25.74 -25.94 7.01
C VAL A 87 -26.54 -25.88 8.30
N LYS A 88 -27.82 -26.22 8.12
CA LYS A 88 -28.85 -26.49 9.12
C LYS A 88 -28.60 -27.81 9.83
#